data_AF-A0A437ADR8-F1
#
_entry.id   AF-A0A437ADR8-F1
#
_cell.length_a   1.000
_cell.length_b   1.000
_cell.length_c   1.000
_cell.angle_alpha   90.00
_cell.angle_beta   90.00
_cell.angle_gamma   90.00
#
_symmetry.space_group_name_H-M   'P 1'
#
loop_
_entity.id
_entity.type
_entity.pdbx_description
1 polymer ?
#
loop_
_entity_poly.entity_id
_entity_poly.type
_entity_poly.pdbx_seq_one_letter_code
_entity_poly.pdbx_strand_id
1 'polypeptide(L)'
;MEYLRLIRTDYLFSPDPAIYRAHVQLFHFFPIACILQSTITTPMGKTSVKSVLNLPGKLSWILMELISPTSFFLTFYLNSPAPLATLANLPFSHKVLSILYLIHYLNRALISPLRAPAYAPAHVIVLLVGTYFNYLNGYSLSSFLLLRQGSIPQDGKWWGLRFTTGVAIWVIGFWGNIWHEDVLYEIRRRAKREHLETAEAKKEDGLGEGVERVLVPGRLVVRAENSGHVYEIPEGGLWQYCWHPHYFMEWIEWTGFLIAAGGWECAPAINFLVNEIASMTPRAFQGVEFYKRKFGRRVPRRKAVVPFLL
;
A
#
# COMPACT_ATOMS: atom_id res chain seq x y z
N MET A 1 -11.14 -32.76 8.54
CA MET A 1 -9.96 -32.76 9.45
C MET A 1 -8.66 -33.07 8.70
N GLU A 2 -8.66 -34.03 7.77
CA GLU A 2 -7.47 -34.41 6.98
C GLU A 2 -7.09 -33.40 5.88
N TYR A 3 -8.07 -32.83 5.16
CA TYR A 3 -7.83 -31.74 4.20
C TYR A 3 -7.26 -30.47 4.85
N LEU A 4 -7.68 -30.16 6.07
CA LEU A 4 -7.10 -29.06 6.85
C LEU A 4 -5.67 -29.38 7.29
N ARG A 5 -5.28 -30.65 7.49
CA ARG A 5 -3.87 -31.03 7.73
C ARG A 5 -3.00 -30.84 6.48
N LEU A 6 -3.49 -31.25 5.30
CA LEU A 6 -2.81 -31.05 4.02
C LEU A 6 -2.53 -29.57 3.70
N ILE A 7 -3.47 -28.67 4.01
CA ILE A 7 -3.27 -27.22 3.88
C ILE A 7 -2.34 -26.66 4.97
N ARG A 8 -2.35 -27.28 6.17
CA ARG A 8 -1.71 -26.77 7.39
C ARG A 8 -0.19 -26.92 7.43
N THR A 9 0.41 -27.99 6.91
CA THR A 9 1.82 -28.30 7.23
C THR A 9 2.74 -28.50 6.04
N ASP A 10 2.20 -28.88 4.89
CA ASP A 10 3.07 -29.47 3.87
C ASP A 10 3.57 -28.43 2.86
N TYR A 11 2.81 -27.35 2.62
CA TYR A 11 3.17 -26.37 1.58
C TYR A 11 2.85 -24.90 1.90
N LEU A 12 1.58 -24.54 2.12
CA LEU A 12 1.14 -23.12 2.09
C LEU A 12 1.44 -22.31 3.36
N PHE A 13 1.68 -22.96 4.49
CA PHE A 13 2.06 -22.29 5.73
C PHE A 13 3.16 -23.05 6.46
N SER A 14 3.88 -23.93 5.75
CA SER A 14 4.87 -24.79 6.38
C SER A 14 5.98 -23.97 7.04
N PRO A 15 6.44 -24.32 8.25
CA PRO A 15 7.56 -23.65 8.89
C PRO A 15 8.90 -24.25 8.41
N ASP A 16 8.87 -25.22 7.48
CA ASP A 16 10.05 -25.89 6.96
C ASP A 16 11.06 -24.88 6.38
N PRO A 17 12.35 -24.95 6.77
CA PRO A 17 13.36 -24.01 6.30
C PRO A 17 13.56 -23.98 4.78
N ALA A 18 13.36 -25.10 4.07
CA ALA A 18 13.49 -25.14 2.62
C ALA A 18 12.30 -24.44 1.96
N ILE A 19 11.08 -24.68 2.45
CA ILE A 19 9.87 -23.98 1.99
C ILE A 19 9.98 -22.48 2.29
N TYR A 20 10.43 -22.10 3.48
CA TYR A 20 10.68 -20.71 3.85
C TYR A 20 11.66 -20.04 2.89
N ARG A 21 12.82 -20.66 2.63
CA ARG A 21 13.81 -20.13 1.68
C ARG A 21 13.25 -19.99 0.28
N ALA A 22 12.46 -20.95 -0.21
CA ALA A 22 11.82 -20.87 -1.51
C ALA A 22 10.86 -19.68 -1.61
N HIS A 23 10.02 -19.45 -0.60
CA HIS A 23 9.11 -18.29 -0.56
C HIS A 23 9.87 -16.97 -0.50
N VAL A 24 10.92 -16.87 0.32
CA VAL A 24 11.78 -15.68 0.39
C VAL A 24 12.48 -15.43 -0.95
N GLN A 25 12.95 -16.47 -1.64
CA GLN A 25 13.56 -16.36 -2.97
C GLN A 25 12.55 -15.91 -4.04
N LEU A 26 11.35 -16.49 -4.05
CA LEU A 26 10.27 -16.06 -4.94
C LEU A 26 9.95 -14.58 -4.72
N PHE A 27 9.89 -14.15 -3.46
CA PHE A 27 9.66 -12.75 -3.12
C PHE A 27 10.84 -11.87 -3.53
N HIS A 28 12.08 -12.33 -3.38
CA HIS A 28 13.28 -11.61 -3.80
C HIS A 28 13.29 -11.30 -5.30
N PHE A 29 12.80 -12.23 -6.14
CA PHE A 29 12.76 -12.05 -7.59
C PHE A 29 11.48 -11.37 -8.11
N PHE A 30 10.56 -10.98 -7.23
CA PHE A 30 9.37 -10.23 -7.61
C PHE A 30 9.63 -8.95 -8.42
N PRO A 31 10.74 -8.20 -8.27
CA PRO A 31 11.02 -7.01 -9.09
C PRO A 31 11.11 -7.32 -10.59
N ILE A 32 11.44 -8.56 -10.99
CA ILE A 32 11.42 -8.99 -12.40
C ILE A 32 9.99 -8.90 -12.95
N ALA A 33 9.00 -9.32 -12.17
CA ALA A 33 7.60 -9.16 -12.55
C ALA A 33 7.19 -7.67 -12.60
N CYS A 34 7.77 -6.81 -11.74
CA CYS A 34 7.54 -5.36 -11.79
C CYS A 34 8.15 -4.69 -13.03
N ILE A 35 9.27 -5.19 -13.56
CA ILE A 35 9.81 -4.72 -14.85
C ILE A 35 8.81 -5.00 -15.97
N LEU A 36 8.24 -6.22 -16.01
CA LEU A 36 7.17 -6.54 -16.97
C LEU A 36 5.91 -5.70 -16.71
N GLN A 37 5.54 -5.47 -15.45
CA GLN A 37 4.45 -4.57 -15.09
C GLN A 37 4.69 -3.16 -15.61
N SER A 38 5.94 -2.67 -15.66
CA SER A 38 6.24 -1.32 -16.11
C SER A 38 5.91 -1.06 -17.59
N THR A 39 5.87 -2.11 -18.41
CA THR A 39 5.52 -2.01 -19.84
C THR A 39 4.02 -2.07 -20.08
N ILE A 40 3.22 -2.40 -19.06
CA ILE A 40 1.77 -2.52 -19.16
C ILE A 40 1.06 -1.54 -18.21
N THR A 41 -0.12 -1.10 -18.64
CA THR A 41 -0.98 -0.26 -17.80
C THR A 41 -1.64 -1.13 -16.74
N THR A 42 -1.42 -0.84 -15.45
CA THR A 42 -2.07 -1.59 -14.37
C THR A 42 -3.57 -1.26 -14.33
N PRO A 43 -4.49 -2.23 -14.50
CA PRO A 43 -5.93 -1.97 -14.66
C PRO A 43 -6.65 -1.70 -13.32
N MET A 44 -6.21 -0.66 -12.61
CA MET A 44 -6.76 -0.21 -11.32
C MET A 44 -6.55 1.31 -11.14
N GLY A 45 -7.41 1.97 -10.37
CA GLY A 45 -7.20 3.37 -9.99
C GLY A 45 -7.38 4.31 -11.18
N LYS A 46 -6.45 5.25 -11.38
CA LYS A 46 -6.48 6.21 -12.51
C LYS A 46 -6.38 5.53 -13.88
N THR A 47 -5.84 4.32 -13.90
CA THR A 47 -5.63 3.48 -15.08
C THR A 47 -6.61 2.31 -15.14
N SER A 48 -7.71 2.38 -14.39
CA SER A 48 -8.81 1.41 -14.46
C SER A 48 -9.38 1.35 -15.89
N VAL A 49 -9.66 0.13 -16.35
CA VAL A 49 -10.21 -0.15 -17.69
C VAL A 49 -11.61 -0.74 -17.56
N LYS A 50 -12.45 -0.62 -18.61
CA LYS A 50 -13.77 -1.26 -18.63
C LYS A 50 -13.62 -2.75 -18.98
N SER A 51 -13.94 -3.64 -18.05
CA SER A 51 -13.86 -5.09 -18.23
C SER A 51 -14.98 -5.79 -17.45
N VAL A 52 -15.45 -6.93 -17.96
CA VAL A 52 -16.40 -7.81 -17.26
C VAL A 52 -15.76 -8.51 -16.04
N LEU A 53 -14.43 -8.57 -16.01
CA LEU A 53 -13.66 -9.15 -14.90
C LEU A 53 -13.31 -8.09 -13.83
N ASN A 54 -13.92 -6.92 -13.88
CA ASN A 54 -13.75 -5.90 -12.86
C ASN A 54 -14.55 -6.26 -11.61
N LEU A 55 -13.92 -6.07 -10.46
CA LEU A 55 -14.53 -6.17 -9.14
C LEU A 55 -14.67 -4.77 -8.52
N PRO A 56 -15.59 -4.60 -7.54
CA PRO A 56 -15.73 -3.34 -6.82
C PRO A 56 -14.41 -2.94 -6.16
N GLY A 57 -13.84 -1.80 -6.55
CA GLY A 57 -12.45 -1.45 -6.20
C GLY A 57 -12.14 -1.44 -4.71
N LYS A 58 -13.08 -0.99 -3.87
CA LYS A 58 -12.91 -0.99 -2.40
C LYS A 58 -12.85 -2.40 -1.85
N LEU A 59 -13.73 -3.29 -2.33
CA LEU A 59 -13.74 -4.70 -1.92
C LEU A 59 -12.46 -5.40 -2.38
N SER A 60 -12.04 -5.18 -3.64
CA SER A 60 -10.79 -5.74 -4.17
C SER A 60 -9.58 -5.34 -3.33
N TRP A 61 -9.48 -4.06 -2.96
CA TRP A 61 -8.37 -3.59 -2.13
C TRP A 61 -8.38 -4.21 -0.73
N ILE A 62 -9.52 -4.18 -0.04
CA ILE A 62 -9.64 -4.78 1.31
C ILE A 62 -9.27 -6.26 1.27
N LEU A 63 -9.83 -7.03 0.33
CA LEU A 63 -9.56 -8.46 0.20
C LEU A 63 -8.08 -8.73 -0.09
N MET A 64 -7.46 -7.97 -0.99
CA MET A 64 -6.05 -8.10 -1.36
C MET A 64 -5.11 -7.80 -0.18
N GLU A 65 -5.37 -6.72 0.55
CA GLU A 65 -4.50 -6.25 1.63
C GLU A 65 -4.68 -7.05 2.92
N LEU A 66 -5.87 -7.60 3.20
CA LEU A 66 -6.11 -8.47 4.35
C LEU A 66 -5.31 -9.78 4.31
N ILE A 67 -4.84 -10.20 3.13
CA ILE A 67 -4.05 -11.42 2.97
C ILE A 67 -2.73 -11.33 3.74
N SER A 68 -2.11 -10.15 3.83
CA SER A 68 -0.83 -9.98 4.53
C SER A 68 -0.95 -10.25 6.04
N PRO A 69 -1.79 -9.54 6.81
CA PRO A 69 -1.95 -9.84 8.24
C PRO A 69 -2.58 -11.22 8.48
N THR A 70 -3.44 -11.70 7.57
CA THR A 70 -4.03 -13.04 7.69
C THR A 70 -2.98 -14.12 7.51
N SER A 71 -2.15 -14.06 6.48
CA SER A 71 -1.06 -15.02 6.26
C SER A 71 -0.01 -14.93 7.38
N PHE A 72 0.30 -13.72 7.86
CA PHE A 72 1.17 -13.53 9.02
C PHE A 72 0.63 -14.25 10.26
N PHE A 73 -0.64 -14.05 10.60
CA PHE A 73 -1.27 -14.69 11.75
C PHE A 73 -1.41 -16.21 11.56
N LEU A 74 -1.91 -16.67 10.41
CA LEU A 74 -2.13 -18.09 10.15
C LEU A 74 -0.80 -18.87 10.12
N THR A 75 0.25 -18.33 9.50
CA THR A 75 1.58 -18.95 9.51
C THR A 75 2.06 -19.17 10.94
N PHE A 76 1.91 -18.19 11.81
CA PHE A 76 2.29 -18.34 13.21
C PHE A 76 1.39 -19.34 13.96
N TYR A 77 0.07 -19.14 13.90
CA TYR A 77 -0.90 -19.90 14.69
C TYR A 77 -0.91 -21.39 14.34
N LEU A 78 -0.76 -21.72 13.06
CA LEU A 78 -0.79 -23.12 12.60
C LEU A 78 0.46 -23.91 12.99
N ASN A 79 1.57 -23.21 13.28
CA ASN A 79 2.90 -23.80 13.51
C ASN A 79 3.46 -23.57 14.91
N SER A 80 2.73 -22.87 15.78
CA SER A 80 3.07 -22.74 17.19
C SER A 80 2.15 -23.61 18.05
N PRO A 81 2.68 -24.65 18.76
CA PRO A 81 1.85 -25.50 19.61
C PRO A 81 1.29 -24.76 20.83
N ALA A 82 1.94 -23.68 21.26
CA ALA A 82 1.48 -22.80 22.33
C ALA A 82 1.67 -21.32 21.89
N PRO A 83 0.74 -20.77 21.08
CA PRO A 83 0.90 -19.44 20.50
C PRO A 83 1.10 -18.33 21.53
N LEU A 84 0.30 -18.33 22.61
CA LEU A 84 0.40 -17.29 23.64
C LEU A 84 1.73 -17.34 24.41
N ALA A 85 2.19 -18.54 24.77
CA ALA A 85 3.49 -18.71 25.43
C ALA A 85 4.65 -18.34 24.48
N THR A 86 4.53 -18.68 23.19
CA THR A 86 5.53 -18.31 22.18
C THR A 86 5.61 -16.79 22.06
N LEU A 87 4.48 -16.08 21.93
CA LEU A 87 4.44 -14.62 21.89
C LEU A 87 5.03 -14.00 23.15
N ALA A 88 4.71 -14.54 24.34
CA ALA A 88 5.25 -14.04 25.61
C ALA A 88 6.78 -14.15 25.68
N ASN A 89 7.35 -15.22 25.11
CA ASN A 89 8.78 -15.49 25.11
C ASN A 89 9.55 -14.85 23.94
N LEU A 90 8.88 -14.18 23.00
CA LEU A 90 9.57 -13.50 21.91
C LEU A 90 10.45 -12.35 22.43
N PRO A 91 11.61 -12.12 21.78
CA PRO A 91 12.42 -10.95 22.06
C PRO A 91 11.62 -9.65 21.88
N PHE A 92 11.98 -8.62 22.64
CA PHE A 92 11.27 -7.34 22.65
C PHE A 92 11.17 -6.72 21.24
N SER A 93 12.26 -6.72 20.47
CA SER A 93 12.28 -6.18 19.11
C SER A 93 11.31 -6.92 18.17
N HIS A 94 11.21 -8.25 18.27
CA HIS A 94 10.30 -9.04 17.44
C HIS A 94 8.84 -8.71 17.75
N LYS A 95 8.50 -8.51 19.03
CA LYS A 95 7.15 -8.09 19.47
C LYS A 95 6.80 -6.72 18.88
N VAL A 96 7.69 -5.74 19.05
CA VAL A 96 7.48 -4.38 18.54
C VAL A 96 7.32 -4.40 17.02
N LEU A 97 8.22 -5.04 16.26
CA LEU A 97 8.14 -5.11 14.81
C LEU A 97 6.85 -5.78 14.32
N SER A 98 6.41 -6.84 15.00
CA SER A 98 5.14 -7.49 14.68
C SER A 98 3.96 -6.54 14.90
N ILE A 99 3.98 -5.75 15.97
CA ILE A 99 2.94 -4.74 16.25
C ILE A 99 2.96 -3.64 15.19
N LEU A 100 4.13 -3.11 14.82
CA LEU A 100 4.24 -2.08 13.77
C LEU A 100 3.68 -2.59 12.44
N TYR A 101 4.07 -3.80 12.03
CA TYR A 101 3.54 -4.46 10.83
C TYR A 101 2.01 -4.60 10.87
N LEU A 102 1.44 -5.04 11.99
CA LEU A 102 0.00 -5.19 12.14
C LEU A 102 -0.73 -3.84 12.18
N ILE A 103 -0.15 -2.80 12.77
CA ILE A 103 -0.70 -1.44 12.75
C ILE A 103 -0.75 -0.91 11.31
N HIS A 104 0.32 -1.10 10.54
CA HIS A 104 0.33 -0.75 9.11
C HIS A 104 -0.83 -1.41 8.39
N TYR A 105 -0.96 -2.74 8.49
CA TYR A 105 -1.98 -3.47 7.76
C TYR A 105 -3.40 -3.26 8.29
N LEU A 106 -3.58 -2.98 9.57
CA LEU A 106 -4.86 -2.52 10.11
C LEU A 106 -5.29 -1.22 9.42
N ASN A 107 -4.36 -0.27 9.25
CA ASN A 107 -4.65 0.93 8.51
C ASN A 107 -4.89 0.65 7.02
N ARG A 108 -3.94 -0.03 6.36
CA ARG A 108 -3.90 -0.24 4.91
C ARG A 108 -5.04 -1.10 4.38
N ALA A 109 -5.40 -2.16 5.10
CA ALA A 109 -6.40 -3.13 4.68
C ALA A 109 -7.81 -2.74 5.10
N LEU A 110 -7.98 -2.03 6.23
CA LEU A 110 -9.29 -1.74 6.79
C LEU A 110 -9.55 -0.23 6.93
N ILE A 111 -8.79 0.48 7.76
CA ILE A 111 -9.13 1.88 8.12
C ILE A 111 -9.09 2.81 6.90
N SER A 112 -7.99 2.83 6.15
CA SER A 112 -7.78 3.71 4.98
C SER A 112 -8.83 3.43 3.88
N PRO A 113 -9.09 2.19 3.45
CA PRO A 113 -10.13 1.89 2.45
C PRO A 113 -11.56 2.22 2.90
N LEU A 114 -11.87 2.04 4.19
CA LEU A 114 -13.17 2.40 4.74
C LEU A 114 -13.35 3.93 4.79
N ARG A 115 -12.28 4.69 5.09
CA ARG A 115 -12.26 6.16 5.09
C ARG A 115 -12.26 6.77 3.68
N ALA A 116 -11.76 6.05 2.68
CA ALA A 116 -11.69 6.53 1.31
C ALA A 116 -13.10 6.72 0.70
N PRO A 117 -13.41 7.88 0.10
CA PRO A 117 -14.75 8.17 -0.42
C PRO A 117 -15.17 7.30 -1.61
N ALA A 118 -14.21 6.92 -2.46
CA ALA A 118 -14.45 6.17 -3.67
C ALA A 118 -13.19 5.41 -4.09
N TYR A 119 -13.36 4.26 -4.74
CA TYR A 119 -12.31 3.52 -5.45
C TYR A 119 -12.79 3.25 -6.88
N ALA A 120 -11.89 3.43 -7.85
CA ALA A 120 -12.16 2.96 -9.20
C ALA A 120 -12.19 1.41 -9.21
N PRO A 121 -13.02 0.77 -10.05
CA PRO A 121 -13.02 -0.68 -10.21
C PRO A 121 -11.61 -1.22 -10.50
N ALA A 122 -11.32 -2.42 -10.01
CA ALA A 122 -10.04 -3.09 -10.23
C ALA A 122 -10.27 -4.41 -10.97
N HIS A 123 -9.46 -4.68 -11.98
CA HIS A 123 -9.49 -5.97 -12.68
C HIS A 123 -9.03 -7.10 -11.76
N VAL A 124 -9.64 -8.29 -11.87
CA VAL A 124 -9.33 -9.46 -11.03
C VAL A 124 -7.84 -9.82 -10.98
N ILE A 125 -7.09 -9.57 -12.06
CA ILE A 125 -5.64 -9.82 -12.10
C ILE A 125 -4.87 -9.05 -11.03
N VAL A 126 -5.32 -7.84 -10.69
CA VAL A 126 -4.69 -7.01 -9.65
C VAL A 126 -4.91 -7.63 -8.28
N LEU A 127 -6.13 -8.12 -8.03
CA LEU A 127 -6.46 -8.85 -6.80
C LEU A 127 -5.61 -10.12 -6.67
N LEU A 128 -5.46 -10.92 -7.75
CA LEU A 128 -4.70 -12.17 -7.71
C LEU A 128 -3.21 -11.93 -7.46
N VAL A 129 -2.58 -11.01 -8.21
CA VAL A 129 -1.16 -10.70 -8.05
C VAL A 129 -0.87 -10.06 -6.70
N GLY A 130 -1.72 -9.12 -6.27
CA GLY A 130 -1.57 -8.48 -4.96
C GLY A 130 -1.83 -9.44 -3.80
N THR A 131 -2.75 -10.40 -3.95
CA THR A 131 -2.96 -11.48 -2.97
C THR A 131 -1.70 -12.32 -2.82
N TYR A 132 -1.08 -12.71 -3.94
CA TYR A 132 0.16 -13.49 -3.89
C TYR A 132 1.32 -12.71 -3.26
N PHE A 133 1.47 -11.42 -3.62
CA PHE A 133 2.44 -10.52 -3.02
C PHE A 133 2.27 -10.40 -1.50
N ASN A 134 1.04 -10.13 -1.05
CA ASN A 134 0.74 -9.97 0.38
C ASN A 134 0.86 -11.30 1.14
N TYR A 135 0.54 -12.43 0.52
CA TYR A 135 0.80 -13.74 1.09
C TYR A 135 2.30 -13.97 1.32
N LEU A 136 3.15 -13.74 0.30
CA LEU A 136 4.60 -13.88 0.43
C LEU A 136 5.16 -12.98 1.53
N ASN A 137 4.66 -11.75 1.63
CA ASN A 137 5.08 -10.81 2.66
C ASN A 137 4.73 -11.31 4.07
N GLY A 138 3.45 -11.55 4.35
CA GLY A 138 2.99 -11.96 5.67
C GLY A 138 3.55 -13.31 6.12
N TYR A 139 3.59 -14.30 5.21
CA TYR A 139 4.23 -15.59 5.49
C TYR A 139 5.72 -15.43 5.83
N SER A 140 6.48 -14.71 4.99
CA SER A 140 7.94 -14.60 5.17
C SER A 140 8.30 -13.87 6.45
N LEU A 141 7.56 -12.80 6.77
CA LEU A 141 7.81 -12.01 7.97
C LEU A 141 7.39 -12.73 9.25
N SER A 142 6.27 -13.47 9.23
CA SER A 142 5.87 -14.31 10.37
C SER A 142 6.90 -15.41 10.62
N SER A 143 7.34 -16.11 9.58
CA SER A 143 8.34 -17.16 9.70
C SER A 143 9.66 -16.64 10.28
N PHE A 144 10.10 -15.46 9.85
CA PHE A 144 11.31 -14.81 10.37
C PHE A 144 11.15 -14.35 11.83
N LEU A 145 10.10 -13.58 12.14
CA LEU A 145 9.94 -12.94 13.45
C LEU A 145 9.37 -13.89 14.52
N LEU A 146 8.37 -14.69 14.18
CA LEU A 146 7.57 -15.44 15.16
C LEU A 146 7.99 -16.91 15.27
N LEU A 147 8.47 -17.50 14.18
CA LEU A 147 8.90 -18.91 14.13
C LEU A 147 10.42 -19.08 14.20
N ARG A 148 11.15 -17.99 14.46
CA ARG A 148 12.61 -17.98 14.71
C ARG A 148 13.45 -18.54 13.55
N GLN A 149 12.96 -18.46 12.32
CA GLN A 149 13.78 -18.73 11.12
C GLN A 149 14.88 -17.68 10.93
N GLY A 150 14.73 -16.50 11.55
CA GLY A 150 15.75 -15.47 11.61
C GLY A 150 16.02 -15.02 13.04
N SER A 151 17.11 -14.28 13.19
CA SER A 151 17.49 -13.62 14.43
C SER A 151 17.83 -12.16 14.15
N ILE A 152 17.31 -11.26 14.96
CA ILE A 152 17.75 -9.86 14.97
C ILE A 152 18.85 -9.76 16.04
N PRO A 153 20.08 -9.30 15.72
CA PRO A 153 21.12 -9.07 16.72
C PRO A 153 20.67 -8.00 17.71
N GLN A 154 20.77 -8.29 19.01
CA GLN A 154 20.29 -7.43 20.10
C GLN A 154 21.40 -7.03 21.10
N ASP A 155 22.59 -7.56 20.89
CA ASP A 155 23.74 -7.53 21.79
C ASP A 155 24.84 -6.55 21.33
N GLY A 156 24.77 -6.06 20.09
CA GLY A 156 25.74 -5.09 19.57
C GLY A 156 25.65 -3.72 20.25
N LYS A 157 26.81 -3.07 20.44
CA LYS A 157 26.93 -1.71 21.03
C LYS A 157 25.96 -0.68 20.43
N TRP A 158 25.66 -0.81 19.14
CA TRP A 158 24.79 0.11 18.40
C TRP A 158 23.36 -0.37 18.23
N TRP A 159 22.99 -1.52 18.81
CA TRP A 159 21.66 -2.10 18.66
C TRP A 159 20.56 -1.14 19.09
N GLY A 160 20.66 -0.58 20.29
CA GLY A 160 19.64 0.32 20.84
C GLY A 160 19.42 1.55 19.95
N LEU A 161 20.52 2.15 19.46
CA LEU A 161 20.46 3.30 18.55
C LEU A 161 19.83 2.92 17.21
N ARG A 162 20.25 1.80 16.60
CA ARG A 162 19.68 1.31 15.34
C ARG A 162 18.18 1.04 15.48
N PHE A 163 17.80 0.29 16.51
CA PHE A 163 16.42 -0.11 16.73
C PHE A 163 15.50 1.10 16.96
N THR A 164 15.87 1.99 17.87
CA THR A 164 15.08 3.20 18.17
C THR A 164 14.99 4.14 16.98
N THR A 165 16.09 4.32 16.25
CA THR A 165 16.11 5.15 15.03
C THR A 165 15.23 4.54 13.94
N GLY A 166 15.30 3.22 13.72
CA GLY A 166 14.45 2.53 12.76
C GLY A 166 12.95 2.68 13.11
N VAL A 167 12.58 2.50 14.39
CA VAL A 167 11.20 2.71 14.84
C VAL A 167 10.77 4.18 14.66
N ALA A 168 11.62 5.15 14.97
CA ALA A 168 11.30 6.56 14.79
C ALA A 168 11.08 6.91 13.30
N ILE A 169 11.94 6.41 12.41
CA ILE A 169 11.78 6.56 10.95
C ILE A 169 10.48 5.90 10.49
N TRP A 170 10.16 4.71 11.01
CA TRP A 170 8.91 4.00 10.70
C TRP A 170 7.69 4.86 11.08
N VAL A 171 7.67 5.42 12.29
CA VAL A 171 6.54 6.25 12.77
C VAL A 171 6.36 7.49 11.90
N ILE A 172 7.46 8.17 11.54
CA ILE A 172 7.43 9.35 10.66
C ILE A 172 6.91 8.97 9.26
N GLY A 173 7.39 7.84 8.72
CA GLY A 173 6.93 7.27 7.45
C GLY A 173 5.44 6.99 7.46
N PHE A 174 4.96 6.21 8.43
CA PHE A 174 3.57 5.81 8.56
C PHE A 174 2.63 7.00 8.72
N TRP A 175 2.97 7.95 9.61
CA TRP A 175 2.20 9.16 9.79
C TRP A 175 2.15 10.00 8.50
N GLY A 176 3.29 10.16 7.83
CA GLY A 176 3.38 10.88 6.57
C GLY A 176 2.58 10.21 5.46
N ASN A 177 2.57 8.89 5.37
CA ASN A 177 1.78 8.14 4.40
C ASN A 177 0.28 8.46 4.59
N ILE A 178 -0.24 8.28 5.81
CA ILE A 178 -1.65 8.54 6.13
C ILE A 178 -2.02 9.99 5.85
N TRP A 179 -1.20 10.94 6.27
CA TRP A 179 -1.49 12.35 6.07
C TRP A 179 -1.60 12.73 4.59
N HIS A 180 -0.69 12.23 3.75
CA HIS A 180 -0.74 12.50 2.31
C HIS A 180 -1.89 11.76 1.61
N GLU A 181 -2.32 10.58 2.08
CA GLU A 181 -3.54 9.92 1.60
C GLU A 181 -4.80 10.73 1.96
N ASP A 182 -4.88 11.27 3.17
CA ASP A 182 -6.02 12.06 3.63
C ASP A 182 -6.25 13.32 2.79
N VAL A 183 -5.17 13.95 2.29
CA VAL A 183 -5.27 15.06 1.32
C VAL A 183 -6.02 14.61 0.05
N LEU A 184 -5.72 13.42 -0.48
CA LEU A 184 -6.43 12.89 -1.65
C LEU A 184 -7.89 12.56 -1.35
N TYR A 185 -8.17 12.11 -0.14
CA TYR A 185 -9.55 11.82 0.29
C TYR A 185 -10.36 13.10 0.41
N GLU A 186 -9.80 14.16 0.97
CA GLU A 186 -10.52 15.42 1.11
C GLU A 186 -10.85 16.05 -0.25
N ILE A 187 -9.94 15.96 -1.23
CA ILE A 187 -10.21 16.35 -2.62
C ILE A 187 -11.45 15.61 -3.16
N ARG A 188 -11.49 14.27 -2.98
CA ARG A 188 -12.63 13.46 -3.43
C ARG A 188 -13.92 13.78 -2.69
N ARG A 189 -13.86 14.11 -1.39
CA ARG A 189 -15.04 14.50 -0.59
C ARG A 189 -15.60 15.84 -1.05
N ARG A 190 -14.72 16.83 -1.26
CA ARG A 190 -15.09 18.16 -1.77
C ARG A 190 -15.80 18.06 -3.11
N ALA A 191 -15.16 17.37 -4.06
CA ALA A 191 -15.74 17.12 -5.37
C ALA A 191 -17.13 16.48 -5.32
N LYS A 192 -17.35 15.53 -4.38
CA LYS A 192 -18.65 14.90 -4.19
C LYS A 192 -19.69 15.88 -3.63
N ARG A 193 -19.32 16.71 -2.64
CA ARG A 193 -20.21 17.74 -2.07
C ARG A 193 -20.62 18.76 -3.13
N GLU A 194 -19.67 19.33 -3.85
CA GLU A 194 -19.91 20.31 -4.91
C GLU A 194 -20.83 19.73 -6.01
N HIS A 195 -20.66 18.45 -6.35
CA HIS A 195 -21.54 17.79 -7.33
C HIS A 195 -22.98 17.67 -6.83
N LEU A 196 -23.20 17.33 -5.56
CA LEU A 196 -24.52 17.20 -4.96
C LEU A 196 -25.20 18.58 -4.87
N GLU A 197 -24.50 19.60 -4.38
CA GLU A 197 -24.99 20.98 -4.31
C GLU A 197 -25.42 21.50 -5.69
N THR A 198 -24.60 21.24 -6.73
CA THR A 198 -24.95 21.61 -8.11
C THR A 198 -26.18 20.85 -8.63
N ALA A 199 -26.34 19.58 -8.23
CA ALA A 199 -27.49 18.77 -8.63
C ALA A 199 -28.77 19.20 -7.91
N GLU A 200 -28.68 19.65 -6.66
CA GLU A 200 -29.78 20.21 -5.88
C GLU A 200 -30.22 21.57 -6.43
N ALA A 201 -29.28 22.49 -6.68
CA ALA A 201 -29.58 23.78 -7.30
C ALA A 201 -30.28 23.63 -8.66
N LYS A 202 -29.87 22.64 -9.49
CA LYS A 202 -30.55 22.33 -10.76
C LYS A 202 -31.99 21.83 -10.58
N LYS A 203 -32.31 21.17 -9.47
CA LYS A 203 -33.68 20.73 -9.17
C LYS A 203 -34.55 21.89 -8.69
N GLU A 204 -33.97 22.86 -7.99
CA GLU A 204 -34.68 24.06 -7.51
C GLU A 204 -34.92 25.08 -8.62
N ASP A 205 -33.96 25.28 -9.54
CA ASP A 205 -34.02 26.31 -10.57
C ASP A 205 -34.86 25.95 -11.82
N GLY A 206 -35.33 24.70 -11.96
CA GLY A 206 -36.17 24.27 -13.10
C GLY A 206 -35.55 24.42 -14.50
N LEU A 207 -34.28 24.80 -14.60
CA LEU A 207 -33.56 25.09 -15.85
C LEU A 207 -32.90 23.83 -16.42
N GLY A 208 -33.25 23.52 -17.67
CA GLY A 208 -32.72 22.39 -18.45
C GLY A 208 -31.21 22.46 -18.72
N GLU A 209 -30.67 21.32 -19.17
CA GLU A 209 -29.24 21.09 -19.43
C GLU A 209 -28.61 22.18 -20.31
N GLY A 210 -27.58 22.88 -19.81
CA GLY A 210 -26.81 23.80 -20.67
C GLY A 210 -25.85 24.78 -20.02
N VAL A 211 -25.86 24.98 -18.69
CA VAL A 211 -24.97 25.98 -18.07
C VAL A 211 -23.86 25.30 -17.26
N GLU A 212 -22.66 25.23 -17.85
CA GLU A 212 -21.43 24.87 -17.15
C GLU A 212 -20.91 26.10 -16.39
N ARG A 213 -21.17 26.17 -15.08
CA ARG A 213 -20.47 27.11 -14.19
C ARG A 213 -19.40 26.35 -13.42
N VAL A 214 -18.14 26.58 -13.76
CA VAL A 214 -17.01 26.24 -12.88
C VAL A 214 -16.04 27.41 -12.86
N LEU A 215 -16.19 28.28 -11.87
CA LEU A 215 -15.14 29.21 -11.45
C LEU A 215 -15.04 29.11 -9.92
N VAL A 216 -14.28 28.13 -9.45
CA VAL A 216 -13.67 28.20 -8.11
C VAL A 216 -12.43 29.08 -8.28
N PRO A 217 -12.36 30.28 -7.67
CA PRO A 217 -11.20 31.15 -7.83
C PRO A 217 -9.94 30.44 -7.32
N GLY A 218 -8.94 30.31 -8.19
CA GLY A 218 -7.61 29.81 -7.83
C GLY A 218 -7.39 28.29 -7.82
N ARG A 219 -8.37 27.45 -8.23
CA ARG A 219 -8.19 25.98 -8.29
C ARG A 219 -8.47 25.39 -9.67
N LEU A 220 -7.63 24.44 -10.09
CA LEU A 220 -7.76 23.73 -11.36
C LEU A 220 -8.41 22.37 -11.16
N VAL A 221 -9.68 22.27 -11.57
CA VAL A 221 -10.52 21.08 -11.42
C VAL A 221 -10.93 20.59 -12.81
N VAL A 222 -10.76 19.29 -13.10
CA VAL A 222 -11.18 18.69 -14.38
C VAL A 222 -12.08 17.49 -14.12
N ARG A 223 -13.30 17.51 -14.68
CA ARG A 223 -14.25 16.39 -14.63
C ARG A 223 -13.90 15.35 -15.69
N ALA A 224 -14.07 14.07 -15.40
CA ALA A 224 -13.99 13.01 -16.40
C ALA A 224 -15.33 12.84 -17.11
N GLU A 225 -15.32 12.97 -18.44
CA GLU A 225 -16.49 12.93 -19.33
C GLU A 225 -17.37 11.69 -19.11
N ASN A 226 -16.76 10.52 -18.82
CA ASN A 226 -17.48 9.24 -18.80
C ASN A 226 -17.74 8.65 -17.41
N SER A 227 -17.33 9.30 -16.32
CA SER A 227 -17.46 8.74 -14.97
C SER A 227 -17.91 9.71 -13.88
N GLY A 228 -18.03 11.01 -14.20
CA GLY A 228 -18.33 12.03 -13.19
C GLY A 228 -17.22 12.22 -12.15
N HIS A 229 -16.09 11.50 -12.26
CA HIS A 229 -14.95 11.66 -11.36
C HIS A 229 -14.27 13.01 -11.59
N VAL A 230 -14.16 13.76 -10.51
CA VAL A 230 -13.46 15.04 -10.48
C VAL A 230 -12.01 14.79 -10.09
N TYR A 231 -11.09 15.35 -10.87
CA TYR A 231 -9.67 15.34 -10.58
C TYR A 231 -9.22 16.76 -10.26
N GLU A 232 -8.46 16.87 -9.18
CA GLU A 232 -7.81 18.10 -8.74
C GLU A 232 -6.31 17.83 -8.58
N ILE A 233 -5.51 18.88 -8.72
CA ILE A 233 -4.07 18.81 -8.44
C ILE A 233 -3.89 18.89 -6.92
N PRO A 234 -3.33 17.86 -6.27
CA PRO A 234 -3.12 17.91 -4.82
C PRO A 234 -2.05 18.93 -4.44
N GLU A 235 -2.24 19.58 -3.29
CA GLU A 235 -1.34 20.61 -2.75
C GLU A 235 -1.10 20.39 -1.25
N GLY A 236 -0.08 21.09 -0.71
CA GLY A 236 0.31 21.01 0.71
C GLY A 236 1.35 19.93 0.99
N GLY A 237 2.27 20.20 1.92
CA GLY A 237 3.32 19.25 2.30
C GLY A 237 4.22 18.84 1.14
N LEU A 238 4.53 17.54 1.06
CA LEU A 238 5.38 17.02 0.00
C LEU A 238 4.70 17.01 -1.37
N TRP A 239 3.38 17.23 -1.46
CA TRP A 239 2.69 17.41 -2.75
C TRP A 239 3.24 18.61 -3.53
N GLN A 240 3.91 19.57 -2.88
CA GLN A 240 4.57 20.69 -3.55
C GLN A 240 5.82 20.25 -4.34
N TYR A 241 6.44 19.12 -3.96
CA TYR A 241 7.72 18.66 -4.51
C TYR A 241 7.58 17.41 -5.39
N CYS A 242 6.65 16.51 -5.07
CA CYS A 242 6.42 15.28 -5.82
C CYS A 242 4.93 14.93 -6.00
N TRP A 243 4.64 14.06 -6.97
CA TRP A 243 3.29 13.62 -7.34
C TRP A 243 2.78 12.42 -6.52
N HIS A 244 3.64 11.72 -5.79
CA HIS A 244 3.23 10.55 -4.99
C HIS A 244 3.97 10.53 -3.64
N PRO A 245 3.82 11.57 -2.81
CA PRO A 245 4.48 11.63 -1.51
C PRO A 245 4.01 10.53 -0.55
N HIS A 246 2.78 10.04 -0.69
CA HIS A 246 2.30 8.89 0.09
C HIS A 246 3.13 7.64 -0.19
N TYR A 247 3.52 7.38 -1.46
CA TYR A 247 4.46 6.28 -1.79
C TYR A 247 5.84 6.52 -1.19
N PHE A 248 6.36 7.74 -1.30
CA PHE A 248 7.66 8.07 -0.70
C PHE A 248 7.67 7.86 0.82
N MET A 249 6.63 8.30 1.51
CA MET A 249 6.51 8.13 2.95
C MET A 249 6.32 6.66 3.35
N GLU A 250 5.67 5.84 2.52
CA GLU A 250 5.62 4.39 2.69
C GLU A 250 7.02 3.77 2.54
N TRP A 251 7.82 4.22 1.57
CA TRP A 251 9.21 3.76 1.45
C TRP A 251 10.06 4.15 2.67
N ILE A 252 9.86 5.35 3.22
CA ILE A 252 10.49 5.78 4.47
C ILE A 252 10.05 4.90 5.64
N GLU A 253 8.76 4.58 5.73
CA GLU A 253 8.20 3.69 6.73
C GLU A 253 8.94 2.34 6.72
N TRP A 254 8.98 1.67 5.58
CA TRP A 254 9.58 0.34 5.47
C TRP A 254 11.11 0.34 5.48
N THR A 255 11.76 1.47 5.15
CA THR A 255 13.17 1.69 5.44
C THR A 255 13.42 1.72 6.95
N GLY A 256 12.57 2.41 7.71
CA GLY A 256 12.62 2.40 9.17
C GLY A 256 12.39 1.00 9.74
N PHE A 257 11.42 0.26 9.20
CA PHE A 257 11.17 -1.14 9.55
C PHE A 257 12.43 -1.99 9.34
N LEU A 258 13.05 -1.90 8.16
CA LEU A 258 14.26 -2.64 7.81
C LEU A 258 15.42 -2.33 8.77
N ILE A 259 15.66 -1.06 9.07
CA ILE A 259 16.70 -0.63 10.02
C ILE A 259 16.44 -1.25 11.40
N ALA A 260 15.21 -1.17 11.91
CA ALA A 260 14.84 -1.76 13.19
C ALA A 260 14.91 -3.30 13.18
N ALA A 261 14.63 -3.93 12.03
CA ALA A 261 14.60 -5.37 11.85
C ALA A 261 15.98 -6.01 11.68
N GLY A 262 17.08 -5.27 11.81
CA GLY A 262 18.42 -5.83 11.67
C GLY A 262 19.18 -5.38 10.43
N GLY A 263 18.56 -4.56 9.57
CA GLY A 263 19.11 -4.20 8.27
C GLY A 263 19.22 -5.43 7.38
N TRP A 264 20.43 -5.69 6.88
CA TRP A 264 20.72 -6.75 5.90
C TRP A 264 20.42 -8.18 6.38
N GLU A 265 20.19 -8.38 7.66
CA GLU A 265 19.88 -9.69 8.24
C GLU A 265 18.40 -10.07 8.10
N CYS A 266 17.51 -9.12 7.82
CA CYS A 266 16.08 -9.40 7.65
C CYS A 266 15.71 -9.46 6.17
N ALA A 267 15.98 -10.61 5.53
CA ALA A 267 15.64 -10.84 4.13
C ALA A 267 14.17 -10.51 3.77
N PRO A 268 13.15 -10.87 4.59
CA PRO A 268 11.76 -10.48 4.30
C PRO A 268 11.54 -8.97 4.25
N ALA A 269 12.14 -8.20 5.17
CA ALA A 269 12.00 -6.74 5.19
C ALA A 269 12.72 -6.08 4.00
N ILE A 270 13.88 -6.60 3.60
CA ILE A 270 14.60 -6.15 2.39
C ILE A 270 13.74 -6.39 1.16
N ASN A 271 13.25 -7.62 0.99
CA ASN A 271 12.42 -8.00 -0.15
C ASN A 271 11.17 -7.13 -0.20
N PHE A 272 10.49 -6.92 0.92
CA PHE A 272 9.30 -6.08 0.96
C PHE A 272 9.59 -4.65 0.49
N LEU A 273 10.59 -3.98 1.07
CA LEU A 273 10.96 -2.61 0.69
C LEU A 273 11.35 -2.51 -0.79
N VAL A 274 12.19 -3.42 -1.28
CA VAL A 274 12.62 -3.44 -2.68
C VAL A 274 11.43 -3.65 -3.61
N ASN A 275 10.51 -4.56 -3.26
CA ASN A 275 9.37 -4.87 -4.10
C ASN A 275 8.32 -3.77 -4.08
N GLU A 276 8.15 -3.06 -2.97
CA GLU A 276 7.34 -1.84 -2.93
C GLU A 276 7.90 -0.77 -3.86
N ILE A 277 9.19 -0.47 -3.76
CA ILE A 277 9.84 0.51 -4.65
C ILE A 277 9.66 0.08 -6.11
N ALA A 278 9.92 -1.19 -6.43
CA ALA A 278 9.82 -1.73 -7.78
C ALA A 278 8.39 -1.68 -8.34
N SER A 279 7.36 -1.96 -7.53
CA SER A 279 5.96 -1.99 -7.97
C SER A 279 5.30 -0.61 -8.02
N MET A 280 5.66 0.29 -7.10
CA MET A 280 5.09 1.63 -7.00
C MET A 280 5.72 2.61 -7.99
N THR A 281 7.02 2.46 -8.31
CA THR A 281 7.72 3.41 -9.20
C THR A 281 7.08 3.52 -10.59
N PRO A 282 6.80 2.42 -11.32
CA PRO A 282 6.12 2.51 -12.62
C PRO A 282 4.72 3.13 -12.50
N ARG A 283 3.99 2.81 -11.43
CA ARG A 283 2.65 3.38 -11.17
C ARG A 283 2.72 4.89 -10.94
N ALA A 284 3.74 5.37 -10.24
CA ALA A 284 3.96 6.79 -10.04
C ALA A 284 4.18 7.51 -11.38
N PHE A 285 5.02 6.98 -12.27
CA PHE A 285 5.22 7.55 -13.60
C PHE A 285 3.94 7.56 -14.44
N GLN A 286 3.16 6.46 -14.42
CA GLN A 286 1.85 6.40 -15.05
C GLN A 286 0.89 7.47 -14.47
N GLY A 287 0.95 7.71 -13.16
CA GLY A 287 0.18 8.76 -12.49
C GLY A 287 0.59 10.18 -12.88
N VAL A 288 1.89 10.45 -13.07
CA VAL A 288 2.39 11.73 -13.59
C VAL A 288 1.90 11.95 -15.01
N GLU A 289 2.00 10.93 -15.86
CA GLU A 289 1.55 11.00 -17.25
C GLU A 289 0.04 11.23 -17.35
N PHE A 290 -0.73 10.60 -16.46
CA PHE A 290 -2.15 10.88 -16.31
C PHE A 290 -2.41 12.38 -16.03
N TYR A 291 -1.70 12.98 -15.08
CA TYR A 291 -1.86 14.41 -14.77
C TYR A 291 -1.45 15.31 -15.96
N LYS A 292 -0.34 14.98 -16.65
CA LYS A 292 0.10 15.69 -17.87
C LYS A 292 -0.97 15.69 -18.95
N ARG A 293 -1.56 14.55 -19.24
CA ARG A 293 -2.65 14.43 -20.23
C ARG A 293 -3.90 15.18 -19.79
N LYS A 294 -4.23 15.15 -18.50
CA LYS A 294 -5.47 15.72 -17.95
C LYS A 294 -5.44 17.25 -17.83
N PHE A 295 -4.30 17.83 -17.45
CA PHE A 295 -4.18 19.27 -17.13
C PHE A 295 -3.22 20.03 -18.06
N GLY A 296 -2.52 19.35 -18.97
CA GLY A 296 -1.69 19.96 -20.01
C GLY A 296 -0.61 20.88 -19.46
N ARG A 297 -0.50 22.10 -20.03
CA ARG A 297 0.52 23.10 -19.63
C ARG A 297 0.37 23.64 -18.20
N ARG A 298 -0.76 23.36 -17.52
CA ARG A 298 -1.03 23.85 -16.17
C ARG A 298 -0.48 22.94 -15.06
N VAL A 299 0.18 21.84 -15.43
CA VAL A 299 0.73 20.85 -14.51
C VAL A 299 2.01 21.37 -13.86
N PRO A 300 2.09 21.44 -12.52
CA PRO A 300 3.30 21.83 -11.81
C PRO A 300 4.50 20.94 -12.14
N ARG A 301 5.69 21.53 -12.18
CA ARG A 301 6.96 20.80 -12.33
C ARG A 301 7.35 20.15 -11.00
N ARG A 302 6.79 18.96 -10.75
CA ARG A 302 7.07 18.12 -9.58
C ARG A 302 7.73 16.81 -10.01
N LYS A 303 8.48 16.21 -9.08
CA LYS A 303 9.08 14.88 -9.23
C LYS A 303 8.03 13.78 -9.09
N ALA A 304 8.31 12.56 -9.55
CA ALA A 304 7.32 11.48 -9.54
C ALA A 304 6.99 11.00 -8.13
N VAL A 305 8.02 10.73 -7.32
CA VAL A 305 7.93 10.14 -5.97
C VAL A 305 8.91 10.79 -4.99
N VAL A 306 10.22 10.85 -5.30
CA VAL A 306 11.22 11.35 -4.36
C VAL A 306 11.39 12.86 -4.56
N PRO A 307 11.09 13.68 -3.53
CA PRO A 307 11.27 15.13 -3.61
C PRO A 307 12.66 15.50 -4.15
N PHE A 308 12.69 16.44 -5.10
CA PHE A 308 13.91 16.96 -5.75
C PHE A 308 14.72 15.97 -6.60
N LEU A 309 14.50 14.66 -6.49
CA LEU A 309 15.28 13.63 -7.17
C LEU A 309 14.48 12.93 -8.29
N LEU A 310 13.48 12.13 -7.93
CA LEU A 310 12.79 11.16 -8.80
C LEU A 310 11.33 11.49 -9.02
#